data_AF-A0A7S0H925-F1
#
_entry.id   AF-A0A7S0H925-F1
#
_cell.length_a   1.000
_cell.length_b   1.000
_cell.length_c   1.000
_cell.angle_alpha   90.00
_cell.angle_beta   90.00
_cell.angle_gamma   90.00
#
_symmetry.space_group_name_H-M   'P 1'
#
loop_
_entity.id
_entity.type
_entity.pdbx_description
1 polymer ?
#
loop_
_entity_poly.entity_id
_entity_poly.type
_entity_poly.pdbx_seq_one_letter_code
_entity_poly.pdbx_strand_id
1 'polypeptide(L)'
;PLAWLYDHYVELASAALVLSVALSVGCYAASFRPGCMLARGGDSGNAVYDFFIGRPLNPRVGALDLKEFCELRPGLIGWVVLNLGMAAKQLQLHGEVSGSMVCVNAFQ
;
A
#
# COMPACT_ATOMS: atom_id res chain seq x y z
N PRO A 1 -7.13 19.04 -8.77
CA PRO A 1 -8.39 18.71 -8.06
C PRO A 1 -8.55 17.19 -7.86
N LEU A 2 -9.27 16.74 -6.83
CA LEU A 2 -9.41 15.32 -6.42
C LEU A 2 -9.77 14.34 -7.55
N ALA A 3 -10.55 14.77 -8.54
CA ALA A 3 -10.91 13.96 -9.70
C ALA A 3 -9.71 13.53 -10.57
N TRP A 4 -8.56 14.22 -10.48
CA TRP A 4 -7.32 13.84 -11.18
C TRP A 4 -6.84 12.43 -10.80
N LEU A 5 -7.06 12.02 -9.55
CA LEU A 5 -6.73 10.68 -9.05
C LEU A 5 -7.48 9.59 -9.79
N TYR A 6 -8.74 9.87 -10.15
CA TYR A 6 -9.54 8.94 -10.94
C TYR A 6 -8.97 8.80 -12.36
N ASP A 7 -8.62 9.93 -12.98
CA ASP A 7 -8.12 9.95 -14.35
C ASP A 7 -6.77 9.24 -14.50
N HIS A 8 -5.93 9.24 -13.45
CA HIS A 8 -4.60 8.62 -13.43
C HIS A 8 -4.56 7.37 -12.53
N TYR A 9 -5.70 6.74 -12.26
CA TYR A 9 -5.79 5.59 -11.35
C TYR A 9 -4.88 4.43 -11.76
N VAL A 10 -4.80 4.15 -13.07
CA VAL A 10 -3.96 3.06 -13.60
C VAL A 10 -2.47 3.36 -13.39
N GLU A 11 -2.06 4.62 -13.60
CA GLU A 11 -0.68 5.04 -13.37
C GLU A 11 -0.32 4.90 -11.89
N LEU A 12 -1.19 5.38 -10.99
CA LEU A 12 -1.05 5.23 -9.55
C LEU A 12 -0.95 3.76 -9.13
N ALA A 13 -1.80 2.89 -9.67
CA ALA A 13 -1.77 1.45 -9.38
C ALA A 13 -0.47 0.80 -9.87
N SER A 14 0.00 1.15 -11.06
CA SER A 14 1.25 0.64 -11.62
C SER A 14 2.47 1.10 -10.82
N ALA A 15 2.50 2.38 -10.41
CA ALA A 15 3.55 2.94 -9.57
C ALA A 15 3.56 2.29 -8.17
N ALA A 16 2.38 2.06 -7.58
CA ALA A 16 2.25 1.36 -6.30
C ALA A 16 2.73 -0.10 -6.39
N LEU A 17 2.48 -0.78 -7.51
CA LEU A 17 3.01 -2.12 -7.76
C LEU A 17 4.54 -2.14 -7.86
N VAL A 18 5.11 -1.22 -8.65
CA VAL A 18 6.58 -1.11 -8.78
C VAL A 18 7.21 -0.81 -7.42
N LEU A 19 6.61 0.11 -6.65
CA LEU A 19 7.08 0.48 -5.32
C LEU A 19 6.98 -0.70 -4.34
N SER A 20 5.88 -1.46 -4.34
CA SER A 20 5.71 -2.60 -3.43
C SER A 20 6.71 -3.73 -3.72
N VAL A 21 6.97 -4.01 -4.99
CA VAL A 21 8.01 -4.97 -5.41
C VAL A 21 9.40 -4.48 -5.00
N ALA A 22 9.73 -3.21 -5.25
CA ALA A 22 11.01 -2.63 -4.88
C ALA A 22 11.25 -2.65 -3.36
N LEU A 23 10.22 -2.31 -2.57
CA LEU A 23 10.27 -2.38 -1.11
C LEU A 23 10.42 -3.82 -0.62
N SER A 24 9.71 -4.79 -1.21
CA SER A 24 9.85 -6.21 -0.85
C SER A 24 11.27 -6.72 -1.09
N VAL A 25 11.85 -6.43 -2.27
CA VAL A 25 13.24 -6.76 -2.59
C VAL A 25 14.21 -6.08 -1.61
N GLY A 26 14.00 -4.81 -1.30
CA GLY A 26 14.80 -4.06 -0.33
C GLY A 26 14.75 -4.67 1.08
N CYS A 27 13.56 -5.01 1.56
CA CYS A 27 13.35 -5.65 2.87
C CYS A 27 14.02 -7.04 2.93
N TYR A 28 13.88 -7.84 1.88
CA TYR A 28 14.51 -9.16 1.82
C TYR A 28 16.04 -9.05 1.80
N ALA A 29 16.59 -8.19 0.96
CA ALA A 29 18.04 -7.96 0.90
C ALA A 29 18.60 -7.40 2.23
N ALA A 30 17.87 -6.50 2.89
CA ALA A 30 18.27 -5.97 4.19
C ALA A 30 18.24 -7.02 5.31
N SER A 31 17.45 -8.09 5.18
CA SER A 31 17.33 -9.14 6.20
C SER A 31 18.62 -9.94 6.41
N PHE A 32 19.56 -9.91 5.47
CA PHE A 32 20.85 -10.60 5.57
C PHE A 32 21.88 -9.85 6.42
N ARG A 33 21.54 -8.65 6.93
CA ARG A 33 22.42 -7.90 7.81
C ARG A 33 22.48 -8.54 9.20
N PRO A 34 23.65 -8.54 9.86
CA PRO A 34 23.78 -9.09 11.21
C PRO A 34 22.93 -8.30 12.22
N GLY A 35 22.25 -9.01 13.12
CA GLY A 35 21.39 -8.41 14.15
C GLY A 35 19.94 -8.14 13.72
N CYS A 36 19.54 -8.52 12.50
CA CYS A 36 18.14 -8.46 12.10
C CYS A 36 17.28 -9.51 12.81
N MET A 37 16.16 -9.09 13.39
CA MET A 37 15.16 -10.02 13.92
C MET A 37 14.38 -10.65 12.76
N LEU A 38 14.46 -11.96 12.63
CA LEU A 38 13.78 -12.73 11.60
C LEU A 38 12.41 -13.20 12.10
N ALA A 39 11.43 -13.23 11.19
CA ALA A 39 10.15 -13.84 11.46
C ALA A 39 10.30 -15.36 11.53
N ARG A 40 9.71 -16.02 12.54
CA ARG A 40 9.74 -17.49 12.67
C ARG A 40 9.20 -18.22 11.42
N GLY A 41 8.24 -17.61 10.75
CA GLY A 41 7.67 -18.15 9.50
C GLY A 41 8.48 -17.83 8.25
N GLY A 42 9.48 -16.94 8.31
CA GLY A 42 10.28 -16.50 7.17
C GLY A 42 11.75 -16.92 7.24
N ASP A 43 12.08 -17.91 8.08
CA ASP A 43 13.40 -18.52 8.21
C ASP A 43 13.32 -20.03 7.96
N SER A 44 12.65 -20.41 6.86
CA SER A 44 12.40 -21.81 6.49
C SER A 44 13.56 -22.44 5.71
N GLY A 45 14.48 -21.61 5.17
CA GLY A 45 15.56 -22.02 4.30
C GLY A 45 15.17 -22.10 2.82
N ASN A 46 13.89 -21.91 2.48
CA ASN A 46 13.43 -21.77 1.10
C ASN A 46 13.36 -20.29 0.73
N ALA A 47 14.31 -19.84 -0.10
CA ALA A 47 14.45 -18.43 -0.49
C ALA A 47 13.18 -17.84 -1.13
N VAL A 48 12.45 -18.60 -1.94
CA VAL A 48 11.23 -18.11 -2.61
C VAL A 48 10.10 -17.92 -1.60
N TYR A 49 9.95 -18.86 -0.67
CA TYR A 49 8.94 -18.79 0.38
C TYR A 49 9.26 -17.67 1.39
N ASP A 50 10.51 -17.60 1.84
CA ASP A 50 10.99 -16.60 2.80
C ASP A 50 10.92 -15.17 2.22
N PHE A 51 11.07 -15.03 0.90
CA PHE A 51 10.82 -13.76 0.20
C PHE A 51 9.34 -13.40 0.22
N PHE A 52 8.45 -14.33 -0.13
CA PHE A 52 7.02 -14.06 -0.25
C PHE A 52 6.35 -13.76 1.10
N ILE A 53 6.67 -14.53 2.14
CA ILE A 53 6.09 -14.35 3.47
C ILE A 53 6.68 -13.16 4.23
N GLY A 54 7.91 -12.74 3.85
CA GLY A 54 8.66 -11.70 4.53
C GLY A 54 9.55 -12.26 5.65
N ARG A 55 10.83 -12.43 5.31
CA ARG A 55 11.89 -12.84 6.24
C ARG A 55 12.14 -11.90 7.44
N PRO A 56 12.24 -10.55 7.29
CA PRO A 56 12.43 -9.66 8.43
C PRO A 56 11.12 -9.48 9.23
N LEU A 57 11.19 -9.57 10.57
CA LEU A 57 10.00 -9.44 11.42
C LEU A 57 9.42 -8.02 11.41
N ASN A 58 10.27 -7.01 11.63
CA ASN A 58 9.93 -5.58 11.62
C ASN A 58 11.04 -4.81 10.88
N PRO A 59 10.98 -4.67 9.55
CA PRO A 59 11.97 -3.92 8.79
C PRO A 59 11.88 -2.43 9.15
N ARG A 60 12.98 -1.87 9.66
CA ARG A 60 13.06 -0.47 10.12
C ARG A 60 14.12 0.32 9.36
N VAL A 61 13.77 1.55 8.99
CA VAL A 61 14.70 2.55 8.48
C VAL A 61 14.78 3.66 9.52
N GLY A 62 15.75 3.56 10.43
CA GLY A 62 15.83 4.45 11.59
C GLY A 62 14.63 4.27 12.52
N ALA A 63 13.88 5.35 12.76
CA ALA A 63 12.66 5.32 13.58
C ALA A 63 11.40 4.89 12.79
N LEU A 64 11.50 4.74 11.45
CA LEU A 64 10.36 4.39 10.61
C LEU A 64 10.22 2.88 10.52
N ASP A 65 9.11 2.36 11.03
CA ASP A 65 8.71 0.97 10.83
C ASP A 65 8.00 0.84 9.49
N LEU A 66 8.60 0.13 8.54
CA LEU A 66 8.09 0.02 7.18
C LEU A 66 6.78 -0.76 7.14
N LYS A 67 6.56 -1.68 8.08
CA LYS A 67 5.33 -2.48 8.15
C LYS A 67 4.16 -1.59 8.54
N GLU A 68 4.28 -0.88 9.65
CA GLU A 68 3.25 0.06 10.11
C GLU A 68 3.05 1.20 9.12
N PHE A 69 4.13 1.72 8.53
CA PHE A 69 4.06 2.79 7.56
C PHE A 69 3.23 2.37 6.34
N CYS A 70 3.55 1.24 5.71
CA CYS A 70 2.88 0.79 4.48
C CYS A 70 1.41 0.42 4.74
N GLU A 71 1.09 -0.15 5.90
CA GLU A 71 -0.27 -0.54 6.27
C GLU A 71 -1.15 0.69 6.50
N LEU A 72 -0.72 1.63 7.35
CA LEU A 72 -1.57 2.71 7.83
C LEU A 72 -1.61 3.92 6.89
N ARG A 73 -0.47 4.33 6.32
CA ARG A 73 -0.36 5.65 5.66
C ARG A 73 -0.73 5.59 4.17
N PRO A 74 0.08 4.99 3.28
CA PRO A 74 -0.28 4.92 1.88
C PRO A 74 -1.45 3.94 1.65
N GLY A 75 -1.62 2.93 2.50
CA GLY A 75 -2.74 1.98 2.44
C GLY A 75 -4.08 2.60 2.81
N LEU A 76 -4.35 2.76 4.11
CA LEU A 76 -5.67 3.21 4.59
C LEU A 76 -6.01 4.66 4.19
N ILE A 77 -5.08 5.61 4.36
CA ILE A 77 -5.36 7.00 3.96
C ILE A 77 -5.49 7.09 2.44
N GLY A 78 -4.66 6.35 1.69
CA GLY A 78 -4.74 6.29 0.23
C GLY A 78 -6.09 5.77 -0.26
N TRP A 79 -6.64 4.75 0.39
CA TRP A 79 -7.97 4.20 0.09
C TRP A 79 -9.07 5.26 0.21
N VAL A 80 -9.13 5.96 1.34
CA VAL A 80 -10.13 7.03 1.57
C VAL A 80 -9.98 8.15 0.53
N VAL A 81 -8.75 8.56 0.23
CA VAL A 81 -8.47 9.61 -0.77
C VAL A 81 -8.90 9.19 -2.17
N LEU A 82 -8.71 7.92 -2.56
CA LEU A 82 -9.17 7.40 -3.84
C LEU A 82 -10.69 7.37 -3.94
N ASN A 83 -11.39 6.94 -2.88
CA ASN A 83 -12.85 6.94 -2.80
C ASN A 83 -13.43 8.36 -2.97
N LEU A 84 -12.85 9.34 -2.28
CA LEU A 84 -13.23 10.75 -2.44
C LEU A 84 -12.92 11.28 -3.84
N GLY A 85 -11.81 10.84 -4.44
CA GLY A 85 -11.47 11.16 -5.84
C GLY A 85 -12.51 10.63 -6.84
N MET A 86 -12.99 9.40 -6.63
CA MET A 86 -14.06 8.81 -7.42
C MET A 86 -15.39 9.57 -7.24
N ALA A 87 -15.75 9.95 -6.00
CA ALA A 87 -16.97 10.73 -5.73
C ALA A 87 -16.90 12.10 -6.41
N ALA A 88 -15.75 12.77 -6.33
CA ALA A 88 -15.51 14.04 -7.00
C ALA A 88 -15.60 13.91 -8.53
N LYS A 89 -15.12 12.80 -9.12
CA LYS A 89 -15.26 12.55 -10.56
C LYS A 89 -16.72 12.31 -10.96
N GLN A 90 -17.47 11.54 -10.17
CA GLN A 90 -18.89 11.31 -10.43
C GLN A 90 -19.66 12.64 -10.47
N LEU A 91 -19.39 13.52 -9.51
CA LEU A 91 -19.97 14.86 -9.47
C LEU A 91 -19.63 15.69 -10.72
N GLN A 92 -18.39 15.60 -11.22
CA GLN A 92 -17.99 16.32 -12.44
C GLN A 92 -18.67 15.79 -13.71
N LEU A 93 -18.86 14.47 -13.81
CA LEU A 93 -19.41 13.84 -15.02
C LEU A 93 -20.94 13.92 -15.08
N HIS A 94 -21.61 13.82 -13.95
CA HIS A 94 -23.07 13.70 -13.88
C HIS A 94 -23.75 14.89 -13.20
N GLY A 95 -23.00 15.82 -12.61
CA GLY A 95 -23.54 16.96 -11.86
C GLY A 95 -24.08 16.60 -10.47
N GLU A 96 -24.12 15.31 -10.12
CA GLU A 96 -24.59 14.80 -8.84
C GLU A 96 -23.76 13.60 -8.37
N VAL A 97 -23.79 13.33 -7.06
CA VAL A 97 -23.21 12.12 -6.45
C VAL A 97 -24.36 11.19 -6.10
N SER A 98 -24.31 9.94 -6.57
CA SER A 98 -25.39 8.99 -6.31
C SER A 98 -25.44 8.61 -4.83
N GLY A 99 -26.65 8.31 -4.31
CA GLY A 99 -26.80 7.83 -2.93
C GLY A 99 -25.95 6.60 -2.62
N SER A 100 -25.78 5.70 -3.61
CA SER A 100 -24.87 4.55 -3.51
C SER A 100 -23.41 4.95 -3.30
N MET A 101 -22.93 6.01 -3.97
CA MET A 101 -21.56 6.48 -3.84
C MET A 101 -21.31 7.13 -2.47
N VAL A 102 -22.31 7.82 -1.94
CA VAL A 102 -22.28 8.34 -0.55
C VAL A 102 -22.19 7.19 0.44
N CYS A 103 -23.00 6.14 0.30
CA CYS A 103 -22.92 4.96 1.16
C CYS A 103 -21.55 4.28 1.10
N VAL A 104 -20.98 4.12 -0.10
CA VAL A 104 -19.63 3.54 -0.28
C VAL A 104 -18.57 4.36 0.45
N ASN A 105 -18.58 5.68 0.32
CA ASN A 105 -17.60 6.55 0.97
C ASN A 105 -17.79 6.65 2.49
N ALA A 106 -19.00 6.42 3.01
CA ALA A 106 -19.29 6.50 4.44
C ALA A 106 -18.98 5.20 5.20
N PHE A 107 -19.09 4.05 4.53
CA PHE A 107 -18.91 2.73 5.15
C PHE A 107 -17.51 2.14 4.97
N GLN A 108 -16.71 2.69 4.06
CA GLN A 108 -15.32 2.30 3.79
C GLN A 108 -14.36 3.28 4.47
#